data_AF-A0A1G7NLW8-F1
#
_entry.id   AF-A0A1G7NLW8-F1
#
_cell.length_a   1.000
_cell.length_b   1.000
_cell.length_c   1.000
_cell.angle_alpha   90.00
_cell.angle_beta   90.00
_cell.angle_gamma   90.00
#
_symmetry.space_group_name_H-M   'P 1'
#
loop_
_entity.id
_entity.type
_entity.pdbx_description
1 polymer ?
#
loop_
_entity_poly.entity_id
_entity_poly.type
_entity_poly.pdbx_seq_one_letter_code
_entity_poly.pdbx_strand_id
1 'polypeptide(L)'
;MPNIKSSIRSVKTDAERRARNFPVKTAIRTISRKVAEAVQAGQVEEAKTLLTKASSIIDKAAAKGVIHKNAAARKKSRLAQKVNALAQ
;
A
#
# COMPACT_ATOMS: atom_id res chain seq x y z
N MET A 1 -4.41 30.68 8.64
CA MET A 1 -5.27 29.79 9.46
C MET A 1 -6.70 29.94 8.98
N PRO A 2 -7.55 28.91 9.08
CA PRO A 2 -8.96 29.06 8.80
C PRO A 2 -9.59 30.03 9.81
N ASN A 3 -10.40 30.98 9.35
CA ASN A 3 -11.04 31.97 10.22
C ASN A 3 -12.39 31.46 10.78
N ILE A 4 -12.99 30.47 10.12
CA ILE A 4 -14.28 29.88 10.51
C ILE A 4 -14.04 28.71 11.48
N LYS A 5 -14.80 28.67 12.60
CA LYS A 5 -14.69 27.63 13.63
C LYS A 5 -14.77 26.20 13.06
N SER A 6 -15.69 25.94 12.14
CA SER A 6 -15.84 24.64 11.48
C SER A 6 -14.58 24.25 10.69
N SER A 7 -14.00 25.20 9.95
CA SER A 7 -12.79 24.97 9.16
C SER A 7 -11.55 24.71 10.04
N ILE A 8 -11.41 25.38 11.19
CA ILE A 8 -10.34 25.10 12.16
C ILE A 8 -10.43 23.65 12.65
N ARG A 9 -11.64 23.18 12.96
CA ARG A 9 -11.88 21.79 13.37
C ARG A 9 -11.54 20.80 12.26
N SER A 10 -11.95 21.06 11.02
CA SER A 10 -11.64 20.20 9.88
C SER A 10 -10.13 20.01 9.71
N VAL A 11 -9.36 21.09 9.74
CA VAL A 11 -7.89 21.04 9.63
C VAL A 11 -7.26 20.14 10.72
N LYS A 12 -7.73 20.26 11.96
CA LYS A 12 -7.26 19.40 13.06
C LYS A 12 -7.57 17.92 12.79
N THR A 13 -8.81 17.60 12.42
CA THR A 13 -9.22 16.21 12.15
C THR A 13 -8.52 15.62 10.93
N ASP A 14 -8.22 16.42 9.91
CA ASP A 14 -7.51 15.98 8.73
C ASP A 14 -6.04 15.70 9.02
N ALA A 15 -5.40 16.49 9.89
CA ALA A 15 -4.05 16.20 10.36
C ALA A 15 -3.98 14.84 11.09
N GLU A 16 -4.95 14.56 11.97
CA GLU A 16 -5.05 13.28 12.69
C GLU A 16 -5.29 12.10 11.73
N ARG A 17 -6.18 12.25 10.75
CA ARG A 17 -6.42 11.24 9.70
C ARG A 17 -5.17 11.03 8.85
N ARG A 18 -4.47 12.11 8.48
CA ARG A 18 -3.24 12.05 7.71
C ARG A 18 -2.16 11.29 8.46
N ALA A 19 -1.94 11.59 9.75
CA ALA A 19 -0.98 10.90 10.59
C ALA A 19 -1.24 9.39 10.68
N ARG A 20 -2.51 8.97 10.75
CA ARG A 20 -2.88 7.53 10.74
C ARG A 20 -2.71 6.85 9.38
N ASN A 21 -3.05 7.55 8.29
CA ASN A 21 -3.05 6.97 6.95
C ASN A 21 -1.65 6.96 6.30
N PHE A 22 -0.80 7.91 6.67
CA PHE A 22 0.56 8.05 6.14
C PHE A 22 1.44 6.79 6.32
N PRO A 23 1.57 6.19 7.53
CA PRO A 23 2.39 5.00 7.70
C PRO A 23 1.85 3.80 6.90
N VAL A 24 0.54 3.65 6.80
CA VAL A 24 -0.09 2.57 6.01
C VAL A 24 0.23 2.72 4.52
N LYS A 25 0.10 3.92 3.97
CA LYS A 25 0.46 4.20 2.57
C LYS A 25 1.94 3.98 2.31
N THR A 26 2.79 4.38 3.25
CA THR A 26 4.24 4.20 3.18
C THR A 26 4.61 2.73 3.22
N ALA A 27 4.02 1.93 4.12
CA ALA A 27 4.23 0.49 4.20
C ALA A 27 3.89 -0.22 2.88
N ILE A 28 2.78 0.13 2.24
CA ILE A 28 2.41 -0.40 0.92
C ILE A 28 3.47 -0.03 -0.14
N ARG A 29 3.96 1.21 -0.13
CA ARG A 29 5.01 1.64 -1.07
C ARG A 29 6.31 0.89 -0.85
N THR A 30 6.73 0.73 0.41
CA THR A 30 7.97 0.02 0.78
C THR A 30 7.90 -1.45 0.40
N ILE A 31 6.82 -2.16 0.73
CA ILE A 31 6.72 -3.59 0.39
C ILE A 31 6.63 -3.80 -1.12
N SER A 32 5.93 -2.92 -1.85
CA SER A 32 5.86 -2.99 -3.32
C SER A 32 7.25 -2.79 -3.95
N ARG A 33 8.09 -1.92 -3.37
CA ARG A 33 9.47 -1.73 -3.81
C ARG A 33 10.31 -2.97 -3.54
N LYS A 34 10.23 -3.55 -2.34
CA LYS A 34 10.94 -4.79 -2.00
C LYS A 34 10.59 -5.94 -2.94
N VAL A 35 9.31 -6.11 -3.29
CA VAL A 35 8.89 -7.11 -4.29
C VAL A 35 9.54 -6.82 -5.64
N ALA A 36 9.59 -5.56 -6.08
CA ALA A 36 10.22 -5.19 -7.35
C ALA A 36 11.75 -5.44 -7.35
N GLU A 37 12.42 -5.16 -6.23
CA GLU A 37 13.85 -5.45 -6.04
C GLU A 37 14.14 -6.96 -6.06
N ALA A 38 13.33 -7.78 -5.37
CA ALA A 38 13.47 -9.24 -5.38
C ALA A 38 13.22 -9.85 -6.78
N VAL A 39 12.27 -9.29 -7.54
CA VAL A 39 12.03 -9.64 -8.95
C VAL A 39 13.26 -9.29 -9.80
N GLN A 40 13.84 -8.10 -9.64
CA GLN A 40 15.07 -7.73 -10.36
C GLN A 40 16.27 -8.62 -10.01
N ALA A 41 16.35 -9.09 -8.77
CA ALA A 41 17.42 -9.96 -8.29
C ALA A 41 17.28 -11.44 -8.72
N GLY A 42 16.21 -11.84 -9.40
CA GLY A 42 16.04 -13.22 -9.86
C GLY A 42 15.59 -14.21 -8.77
N GLN A 43 15.24 -13.74 -7.57
CA GLN A 43 14.99 -14.60 -6.41
C GLN A 43 13.51 -15.01 -6.32
N VAL A 44 13.16 -16.14 -6.94
CA VAL A 44 11.77 -16.61 -7.09
C VAL A 44 11.09 -16.89 -5.75
N GLU A 45 11.75 -17.59 -4.83
CA GLU A 45 11.16 -17.96 -3.54
C GLU A 45 10.97 -16.75 -2.62
N GLU A 46 11.95 -15.84 -2.59
CA GLU A 46 11.84 -14.60 -1.83
C GLU A 46 10.73 -13.69 -2.40
N ALA A 47 10.63 -13.58 -3.73
CA ALA A 47 9.57 -12.82 -4.39
C ALA A 47 8.17 -13.36 -4.05
N LYS A 48 7.97 -14.68 -4.00
CA LYS A 48 6.69 -15.31 -3.58
C LYS A 48 6.34 -14.97 -2.13
N THR A 49 7.29 -15.08 -1.20
CA THR A 49 7.03 -14.76 0.22
C THR A 49 6.76 -13.27 0.44
N LEU A 50 7.43 -12.38 -0.31
CA LEU A 50 7.17 -10.95 -0.24
C LEU A 50 5.82 -10.60 -0.86
N LEU A 51 5.39 -11.31 -1.91
CA LEU A 51 4.07 -11.12 -2.53
C LEU A 51 2.91 -11.48 -1.60
N THR A 52 3.03 -12.56 -0.82
CA THR A 52 1.99 -12.94 0.15
C THR A 52 1.88 -11.89 1.27
N LYS A 53 3.01 -11.43 1.79
CA LYS A 53 3.09 -10.32 2.77
C LYS A 53 2.49 -9.03 2.19
N ALA A 54 2.85 -8.67 0.95
CA ALA A 54 2.33 -7.49 0.28
C ALA A 54 0.81 -7.56 0.11
N SER A 55 0.29 -8.70 -0.30
CA SER A 55 -1.15 -8.93 -0.47
C SER A 55 -1.91 -8.75 0.85
N SER A 56 -1.40 -9.31 1.95
CA SER A 56 -2.00 -9.15 3.28
C SER A 56 -2.06 -7.68 3.72
N ILE A 57 -0.98 -6.92 3.53
CA ILE A 57 -0.93 -5.49 3.91
C ILE A 57 -1.90 -4.66 3.06
N ILE A 58 -1.94 -4.92 1.75
CA ILE A 58 -2.82 -4.21 0.81
C ILE A 58 -4.30 -4.45 1.16
N ASP A 59 -4.66 -5.70 1.46
CA ASP A 59 -6.04 -6.05 1.79
C ASP A 59 -6.47 -5.50 3.16
N LYS A 60 -5.58 -5.51 4.16
CA LYS A 60 -5.83 -4.84 5.44
C LYS A 60 -6.03 -3.32 5.28
N ALA A 61 -5.28 -2.69 4.38
CA ALA A 61 -5.43 -1.26 4.10
C ALA A 61 -6.77 -0.95 3.38
N ALA A 62 -7.25 -1.87 2.54
CA ALA A 62 -8.55 -1.75 1.90
C ALA A 62 -9.70 -1.93 2.91
N ALA A 63 -9.59 -2.93 3.81
CA ALA A 63 -10.56 -3.16 4.87
C ALA A 63 -10.69 -1.96 5.82
N LYS A 64 -9.57 -1.29 6.13
CA LYS A 64 -9.54 -0.06 6.94
C LYS A 64 -9.96 1.21 6.17
N GLY A 65 -10.34 1.10 4.90
CA GLY A 65 -10.75 2.23 4.07
C GLY A 65 -9.64 3.21 3.69
N VAL A 66 -8.36 2.87 3.92
CA VAL A 66 -7.22 3.73 3.58
C VAL A 66 -7.00 3.80 2.08
N ILE A 67 -7.32 2.71 1.37
CA ILE A 67 -7.34 2.61 -0.09
C ILE A 67 -8.66 1.99 -0.56
N HIS A 68 -9.10 2.38 -1.76
CA HIS A 68 -10.28 1.78 -2.36
C HIS A 68 -10.03 0.31 -2.76
N LYS A 69 -11.06 -0.54 -2.70
CA LYS A 69 -10.99 -1.96 -3.06
C LYS A 69 -10.41 -2.18 -4.46
N ASN A 70 -10.84 -1.38 -5.44
CA ASN A 70 -10.31 -1.43 -6.81
C ASN A 70 -8.82 -1.03 -6.88
N ALA A 71 -8.38 -0.07 -6.06
CA ALA A 71 -6.96 0.29 -6.01
C ALA A 71 -6.12 -0.83 -5.39
N ALA A 72 -6.64 -1.53 -4.37
CA ALA A 72 -6.03 -2.72 -3.80
C ALA A 72 -5.91 -3.84 -4.85
N ALA A 73 -7.00 -4.17 -5.54
CA ALA A 73 -7.04 -5.20 -6.59
C ALA A 73 -6.03 -4.91 -7.71
N ARG A 74 -5.99 -3.67 -8.24
CA ARG A 74 -5.01 -3.26 -9.26
C ARG A 74 -3.56 -3.43 -8.79
N LYS A 75 -3.26 -3.08 -7.54
CA LYS A 75 -1.90 -3.23 -6.99
C LYS A 75 -1.50 -4.69 -6.85
N LYS A 76 -2.40 -5.55 -6.33
CA LYS A 76 -2.16 -6.99 -6.22
C LYS A 76 -1.91 -7.63 -7.58
N SER A 77 -2.78 -7.35 -8.55
CA SER A 77 -2.67 -7.86 -9.91
C SER A 77 -1.33 -7.49 -10.56
N ARG A 78 -0.91 -6.22 -10.48
CA ARG A 78 0.38 -5.77 -11.04
C ARG A 78 1.59 -6.43 -10.38
N LEU A 79 1.56 -6.65 -9.06
CA LEU A 79 2.66 -7.34 -8.37
C LEU A 79 2.70 -8.82 -8.76
N ALA A 80 1.55 -9.49 -8.84
CA ALA A 80 1.47 -10.88 -9.27
C ALA A 80 1.97 -11.10 -10.69
N GLN A 81 1.60 -10.23 -11.63
CA GLN A 81 2.10 -10.30 -13.01
C GLN A 81 3.63 -10.25 -13.08
N LYS A 82 4.26 -9.37 -12.29
CA LYS A 82 5.72 -9.24 -12.26
C LYS A 82 6.43 -10.47 -11.69
N VAL A 83 5.88 -11.05 -10.62
CA VAL A 83 6.47 -12.25 -10.00
C VAL A 83 6.26 -13.47 -10.91
N ASN A 84 5.08 -13.60 -11.53
CA ASN A 84 4.79 -14.71 -12.44
C ASN A 84 5.64 -14.66 -13.72
N ALA A 85 5.90 -13.47 -14.25
CA ALA A 85 6.78 -13.29 -15.41
C ALA A 85 8.24 -13.70 -15.14
N LEU A 86 8.63 -13.84 -13.86
CA LEU A 86 9.96 -14.34 -13.47
C LEU A 86 10.02 -15.87 -13.34
N ALA A 87 8.85 -16.51 -13.25
CA ALA A 87 8.70 -17.95 -13.05
C ALA A 87 8.29 -18.69 -14.33
N GLN A 88 8.01 -17.97 -15.41
CA GLN A 88 7.87 -18.49 -16.77
C GLN A 88 9.21 -18.48 -17.48
#